data_AF-F4FZG3-F1
#
_entry.id   AF-F4FZG3-F1
#
_cell.length_a   1.000
_cell.length_b   1.000
_cell.length_c   1.000
_cell.angle_alpha   90.00
_cell.angle_beta   90.00
_cell.angle_gamma   90.00
#
_symmetry.space_group_name_H-M   'P 1'
#
loop_
_entity.id
_entity.type
_entity.pdbx_description
1 polymer ?
#
loop_
_entity_poly.entity_id
_entity_poly.type
_entity_poly.pdbx_seq_one_letter_code
_entity_poly.pdbx_strand_id
1 'polypeptide(L)' 'MPDIVTDEKGLVSFLASHKGEDRLTVVINEAVLRVLIPVIRKYDYALIDAEDLPNKFFKLTLEYRSTRRGD' A
#
# COMPACT_ATOMS: atom_id res chain seq x y z
N MET A 1 -6.79 -7.67 11.10
CA MET A 1 -7.85 -6.91 10.38
C MET A 1 -7.14 -6.05 9.36
N PRO A 2 -7.61 -5.96 8.10
CA PRO A 2 -6.99 -5.04 7.15
C PRO A 2 -7.22 -3.61 7.62
N ASP A 3 -6.17 -2.81 7.69
CA ASP A 3 -6.26 -1.38 7.96
C ASP A 3 -6.98 -0.69 6.79
N ILE A 4 -7.99 0.11 7.13
CA ILE A 4 -8.78 0.88 6.16
C ILE A 4 -8.21 2.29 6.10
N VAL A 5 -7.66 2.65 4.95
CA VAL A 5 -7.02 3.94 4.71
C VAL A 5 -7.87 4.76 3.75
N THR A 6 -8.37 5.90 4.21
CA THR A 6 -9.31 6.74 3.45
C THR A 6 -8.72 8.04 2.91
N ASP A 7 -7.47 8.34 3.24
CA ASP A 7 -6.77 9.56 2.84
C ASP A 7 -5.25 9.34 2.71
N GLU A 8 -4.57 10.31 2.08
CA GLU A 8 -3.13 10.23 1.83
C GLU A 8 -2.30 10.15 3.12
N LYS A 9 -2.67 10.88 4.17
CA LYS A 9 -1.92 10.87 5.43
C LYS A 9 -2.01 9.50 6.10
N GLY A 10 -3.19 8.89 6.08
CA GLY A 10 -3.39 7.51 6.53
C GLY A 10 -2.50 6.52 5.78
N LEU A 11 -2.35 6.66 4.46
CA LEU A 11 -1.49 5.79 3.65
C LEU A 11 -0.02 5.95 4.04
N VAL A 12 0.42 7.20 4.22
CA VAL A 12 1.79 7.53 4.64
C VAL A 12 2.09 6.95 6.02
N SER A 13 1.18 7.14 6.98
CA SER A 13 1.32 6.58 8.33
C SER A 13 1.35 5.06 8.32
N PHE A 14 0.47 4.43 7.55
CA PHE A 14 0.44 2.97 7.39
C PHE A 14 1.78 2.43 6.85
N LEU A 15 2.28 2.97 5.73
CA LEU A 15 3.55 2.52 5.15
C LEU A 15 4.76 2.80 6.05
N ALA A 16 4.74 3.90 6.82
CA ALA A 16 5.81 4.22 7.75
C ALA A 16 5.84 3.26 8.96
N SER A 17 4.67 2.91 9.50
CA SER A 17 4.53 1.96 10.62
C SER A 17 4.90 0.53 10.24
N HIS A 18 4.69 0.17 8.97
CA HIS A 18 4.88 -1.17 8.43
C HIS A 18 6.14 -1.30 7.55
N LYS A 19 7.06 -0.32 7.63
CA LYS A 19 8.23 -0.24 6.77
C LYS A 19 9.17 -1.45 6.95
N GLY A 20 9.49 -2.10 5.83
CA GLY A 20 10.44 -3.21 5.79
C GLY A 20 9.79 -4.59 5.93
N GLU A 21 8.47 -4.65 6.09
CA GLU A 21 7.73 -5.91 5.99
C GLU A 21 7.64 -6.35 4.53
N ASP A 22 7.99 -7.61 4.24
CA ASP A 22 8.01 -8.16 2.88
C ASP A 22 6.69 -7.97 2.12
N ARG A 23 5.55 -8.10 2.82
CA ARG A 23 4.23 -8.01 2.19
C ARG A 23 3.22 -7.34 3.10
N LEU A 24 2.51 -6.36 2.55
CA LEU A 24 1.45 -5.62 3.22
C LEU A 24 0.12 -5.81 2.51
N THR A 25 -0.96 -5.82 3.28
CA THR A 25 -2.33 -5.78 2.76
C THR A 25 -3.05 -4.61 3.37
N VAL A 26 -3.57 -3.71 2.53
CA VAL A 26 -4.27 -2.50 2.96
C VAL A 26 -5.55 -2.33 2.16
N VAL A 27 -6.62 -1.88 2.80
CA VAL A 27 -7.86 -1.52 2.12
C VAL A 27 -7.89 -0.01 1.97
N ILE A 28 -8.05 0.48 0.75
CA ILE A 28 -8.11 1.92 0.46
C ILE A 28 -9.43 2.31 -0.18
N ASN A 29 -9.79 3.60 -0.17
CA ASN A 29 -10.91 4.11 -0.96
C ASN A 29 -10.43 4.67 -2.32
N GLU A 30 -11.39 4.99 -3.19
CA GLU A 30 -11.15 5.60 -4.51
C GLU A 30 -10.30 6.88 -4.46
N ALA A 31 -10.41 7.68 -3.39
CA ALA A 31 -9.65 8.92 -3.24
C ALA A 31 -8.14 8.68 -3.13
N VAL A 32 -7.75 7.65 -2.36
CA VAL A 32 -6.35 7.26 -2.15
C VAL A 32 -5.75 6.62 -3.40
N LEU A 33 -6.56 5.95 -4.22
CA LEU A 33 -6.10 5.25 -5.43
C LEU A 33 -5.33 6.20 -6.38
N ARG A 34 -5.74 7.47 -6.45
CA ARG A 34 -5.12 8.50 -7.31
C ARG A 34 -3.70 8.86 -6.90
N VAL A 35 -3.37 8.74 -5.61
CA VAL A 35 -2.06 9.10 -5.03
C VAL A 35 -1.26 7.87 -4.59
N LEU A 36 -1.85 6.67 -4.68
CA LEU A 36 -1.27 5.41 -4.24
C LEU A 36 0.13 5.16 -4.83
N ILE A 37 0.23 5.10 -6.15
CA ILE A 37 1.46 4.72 -6.86
C ILE A 37 2.66 5.62 -6.50
N PRO A 38 2.56 6.96 -6.55
CA PRO A 38 3.69 7.80 -6.15
C PRO A 38 4.02 7.69 -4.66
N VAL A 39 3.05 7.39 -3.78
CA VAL A 39 3.30 7.24 -2.34
C VAL A 39 4.01 5.91 -2.05
N ILE A 40 3.49 4.77 -2.49
CA ILE A 40 4.09 3.44 -2.20
C ILE A 40 5.53 3.33 -2.73
N ARG A 41 5.83 3.98 -3.87
CA ARG A 41 7.17 4.03 -4.45
C ARG A 41 8.20 4.74 -3.57
N LYS A 42 7.80 5.75 -2.80
CA LYS A 42 8.70 6.45 -1.86
C LYS A 42 9.14 5.57 -0.68
N TYR A 43 8.39 4.49 -0.43
CA TYR A 43 8.64 3.52 0.63
C TYR A 43 9.19 2.20 0.08
N ASP A 44 9.61 2.17 -1.19
CA ASP A 44 10.12 0.98 -1.88
C ASP A 44 9.10 -0.17 -1.96
N TYR A 45 7.79 0.13 -1.91
CA TYR A 45 6.75 -0.86 -2.11
C TYR A 45 6.26 -0.88 -3.56
N ALA A 46 5.88 -2.07 -4.02
CA ALA A 46 5.23 -2.31 -5.29
C ALA A 46 3.84 -2.89 -5.10
N LEU A 47 2.87 -2.40 -5.87
CA LEU A 47 1.57 -3.03 -5.96
C LEU A 47 1.71 -4.34 -6.75
N ILE A 48 1.37 -5.46 -6.14
CA ILE A 48 1.41 -6.79 -6.78
C ILE A 48 0.02 -7.35 -7.08
N ASP A 49 -0.99 -6.93 -6.32
CA ASP A 49 -2.38 -7.36 -6.49
C ASP A 49 -3.35 -6.28 -6.02
N ALA A 50 -4.51 -6.19 -6.68
CA ALA A 50 -5.57 -5.26 -6.35
C ALA A 50 -6.94 -5.92 -6.59
N GLU A 51 -7.76 -5.96 -5.54
CA GLU A 51 -9.12 -6.50 -5.53
C GLU A 51 -10.13 -5.37 -5.31
N ASP A 52 -11.12 -5.27 -6.20
CA ASP A 52 -12.22 -4.33 -6.07
C ASP A 52 -13.19 -4.81 -4.99
N LEU A 53 -13.53 -3.92 -4.06
CA LEU A 53 -14.47 -4.18 -2.98
C LEU A 53 -15.72 -3.30 -3.14
N PRO A 54 -16.88 -3.77 -2.66
CA PRO A 54 -18.10 -2.97 -2.67
C PRO A 54 -17.90 -1.64 -1.93
N ASN A 55 -18.69 -0.63 -2.32
CA ASN A 55 -18.63 0.74 -1.78
C ASN A 55 -17.36 1.53 -2.13
N LYS A 56 -16.76 1.25 -3.31
CA LYS A 56 -15.57 1.98 -3.83
C LYS A 56 -14.33 1.83 -2.96
N PHE A 57 -14.17 0.65 -2.38
CA PHE A 57 -12.97 0.25 -1.67
C PHE A 57 -12.13 -0.67 -2.55
N PHE A 58 -10.84 -0.72 -2.28
CA PHE A 58 -9.87 -1.53 -3.02
C PHE A 58 -8.96 -2.18 -2.00
N LYS A 59 -8.88 -3.50 -2.01
CA LYS A 59 -7.88 -4.23 -1.23
C LYS A 59 -6.62 -4.36 -2.06
N LEU A 60 -5.53 -3.86 -1.54
CA LEU A 60 -4.24 -3.84 -2.21
C LEU A 60 -3.27 -4.74 -1.48
N THR A 61 -2.52 -5.52 -2.26
CA THR A 61 -1.36 -6.24 -1.76
C THR A 61 -0.10 -5.54 -2.26
N LEU A 62 0.70 -5.06 -1.33
CA LEU A 62 1.97 -4.40 -1.58
C LEU A 62 3.11 -5.35 -1.21
N GLU A 63 4.17 -5.35 -2.00
CA GLU A 63 5.39 -6.11 -1.73
C GLU A 63 6.56 -5.15 -1.57
N TYR A 64 7.32 -5.31 -0.48
CA TYR A 64 8.52 -4.52 -0.26
C TYR A 64 9.58 -4.95 -1.26
N ARG A 65 9.97 -4.02 -2.14
CA ARG A 65 11.15 -4.17 -2.99
C ARG A 65 12.38 -3.87 -2.15
N SER A 66 12.65 -4.72 -1.16
CA SER A 66 14.00 -4.83 -0.66
C SER A 66 14.82 -5.31 -1.85
N THR A 67 15.55 -4.42 -2.48
CA THR A 67 16.58 -4.83 -3.42
C THR A 67 17.42 -5.83 -2.65
N ARG A 68 17.44 -7.10 -3.07
CA ARG A 68 18.60 -7.93 -2.81
C ARG A 68 19.79 -7.21 -3.43
N ARG A 69 20.41 -6.32 -2.66
CA ARG A 69 21.84 -6.04 -2.72
C ARG A 69 22.48 -7.25 -2.06
N GLY A 70 22.63 -8.30 -2.84
CA GLY A 70 23.09 -9.61 -2.40
C GLY A 70 23.03 -10.58 -3.56
N ASP A 71 23.78 -10.27 -4.61
CA ASP A 71 24.77 -11.18 -5.24
C ASP A 71 25.72 -10.32 -6.10
#